data_AF-A0A0C2FUZ6-F1
#
_entry.id   AF-A0A0C2FUZ6-F1
#
_cell.length_a   1.000
_cell.length_b   1.000
_cell.length_c   1.000
_cell.angle_alpha   90.00
_cell.angle_beta   90.00
_cell.angle_gamma   90.00
#
_symmetry.space_group_name_H-M   'P 1'
#
loop_
_entity.id
_entity.type
_entity.pdbx_description
1 polymer ?
#
loop_
_entity_poly.entity_id
_entity_poly.type
_entity_poly.pdbx_seq_one_letter_code
_entity_poly.pdbx_strand_id
1 'polypeptide(L)'
;MVWISLAEFELSIGNIDGARKVYDRANRALENAEKEERLMLLEAWLEAEKKIGDINAIHKCLLVTWFRVEGMMPRRVKKRRQIQTEDGVDAGWEEYYDYIFPQDQAAKGSFKLLEAAARWKQQRELMAKEAQALTEDRDVERAAVEDEAEDQRRDKVRE
;
A
#
# COMPACT_ATOMS: atom_id res chain seq x y z
N MET A 1 -7.44 24.40 14.35
CA MET A 1 -7.66 23.94 12.96
C MET A 1 -8.93 24.57 12.41
N VAL A 2 -8.90 25.19 11.22
CA VAL A 2 -10.04 25.94 10.66
C VAL A 2 -11.29 25.06 10.44
N TRP A 3 -11.09 23.80 10.06
CA TRP A 3 -12.17 22.84 9.83
C TRP A 3 -12.97 22.51 11.10
N ILE A 4 -12.28 22.35 12.23
CA ILE A 4 -12.93 22.02 13.51
C ILE A 4 -13.81 23.20 13.96
N SER A 5 -13.29 24.42 13.92
CA SER A 5 -14.07 25.61 14.28
C SER A 5 -15.30 25.83 13.39
N LEU A 6 -15.20 25.48 12.08
CA LEU A 6 -16.35 25.57 11.18
C LEU A 6 -17.40 24.51 11.53
N ALA A 7 -16.98 23.28 11.82
CA ALA A 7 -17.91 22.22 12.22
C ALA A 7 -18.58 22.53 13.58
N GLU A 8 -17.83 23.06 14.55
CA GLU A 8 -18.36 23.52 15.83
C GLU A 8 -19.37 24.66 15.66
N PHE A 9 -19.10 25.60 14.75
CA PHE A 9 -20.04 26.66 14.42
C PHE A 9 -21.35 26.09 13.85
N GLU A 10 -21.28 25.16 12.89
CA GLU A 10 -22.45 24.47 12.34
C GLU A 10 -23.25 23.71 13.42
N LEU A 11 -22.58 23.12 14.40
CA LEU A 11 -23.24 22.49 15.56
C LEU A 11 -23.93 23.51 16.46
N SER A 12 -23.31 24.67 16.70
CA SER A 12 -23.88 25.70 17.56
C SER A 12 -25.15 26.34 16.98
N ILE A 13 -25.28 26.39 15.65
CA ILE A 13 -26.50 26.81 14.95
C ILE A 13 -27.52 25.67 14.79
N GLY A 14 -27.24 24.46 15.30
CA GLY A 14 -28.10 23.28 15.24
C GLY A 14 -28.06 22.51 13.92
N ASN A 15 -27.16 22.84 12.99
CA ASN A 15 -27.02 22.17 11.71
C ASN A 15 -26.08 20.95 11.79
N ILE A 16 -26.57 19.88 12.42
CA ILE A 16 -25.81 18.64 12.65
C ILE A 16 -25.33 18.01 11.32
N ASP A 17 -26.18 17.97 10.31
CA ASP A 17 -25.83 17.38 9.01
C ASP A 17 -24.81 18.24 8.25
N GLY A 18 -24.85 19.57 8.42
CA GLY A 18 -23.82 20.49 7.94
C GLY A 18 -22.46 20.19 8.58
N ALA A 19 -22.41 20.10 9.90
CA ALA A 19 -21.20 19.77 10.64
C ALA A 19 -20.59 18.44 10.19
N ARG A 20 -21.41 17.38 10.03
CA ARG A 20 -20.96 16.07 9.51
C ARG A 20 -20.35 16.17 8.11
N LYS A 21 -20.94 16.96 7.22
CA LYS A 21 -20.38 17.19 5.87
C LYS A 21 -19.06 17.94 5.91
N VAL A 22 -18.90 18.89 6.83
CA VAL A 22 -17.64 19.62 7.04
C VAL A 22 -16.56 18.64 7.51
N TYR A 23 -16.85 17.79 8.49
CA TYR A 23 -15.90 16.77 8.94
C TYR A 23 -15.51 15.76 7.84
N ASP A 24 -16.48 15.29 7.04
CA ASP A 24 -16.21 14.38 5.92
C ASP A 24 -15.28 15.05 4.89
N ARG A 25 -15.58 16.30 4.52
CA ARG A 25 -14.75 17.09 3.60
C ARG A 25 -13.34 17.29 4.15
N ALA A 26 -13.22 17.62 5.43
CA ALA A 26 -11.94 17.82 6.09
C ALA A 26 -11.12 16.51 6.13
N ASN A 27 -11.75 15.37 6.42
CA ASN A 27 -11.07 14.08 6.43
C ASN A 27 -10.52 13.69 5.06
N ARG A 28 -11.24 14.00 3.97
CA ARG A 28 -10.75 13.82 2.60
C ARG A 28 -9.60 14.76 2.26
N ALA A 29 -9.68 16.01 2.69
CA ALA A 29 -8.62 16.99 2.45
C ALA A 29 -7.31 16.63 3.19
N LEU A 30 -7.42 15.99 4.36
CA LEU A 30 -6.29 15.58 5.19
C LEU A 30 -5.76 14.17 4.89
N GLU A 31 -6.24 13.51 3.83
CA GLU A 31 -5.78 12.15 3.48
C GLU A 31 -4.28 12.10 3.18
N ASN A 32 -3.74 13.15 2.57
CA ASN A 32 -2.31 13.29 2.24
C ASN A 32 -1.56 14.27 3.16
N ALA A 33 -2.23 14.80 4.19
CA ALA A 33 -1.65 15.77 5.11
C ALA A 33 -0.95 15.09 6.30
N GLU A 34 -0.48 15.87 7.26
CA GLU A 34 0.12 15.36 8.48
C GLU A 34 -0.84 14.47 9.27
N LYS A 35 -0.33 13.36 9.77
CA LYS A 35 -1.16 12.34 10.44
C LYS A 35 -1.73 12.83 11.77
N GLU A 36 -0.99 13.66 12.47
CA GLU A 36 -1.42 14.26 13.75
C GLU A 36 -2.60 15.19 13.55
N GLU A 37 -2.55 15.99 12.48
CA GLU A 37 -3.64 16.89 12.08
C GLU A 37 -4.92 16.12 11.78
N ARG A 38 -4.82 15.02 11.03
CA ARG A 38 -5.96 14.14 10.73
C ARG A 38 -6.51 13.46 11.99
N LEU A 39 -5.64 13.06 12.92
CA LEU A 39 -6.04 12.49 14.20
C LEU A 39 -6.85 13.50 15.02
N MET A 40 -6.37 14.74 15.17
CA MET A 40 -7.08 15.79 15.91
C MET A 40 -8.48 16.05 15.34
N LEU A 41 -8.62 16.04 14.01
CA LEU A 41 -9.93 16.17 13.36
C LEU A 41 -10.89 15.03 13.73
N LEU A 42 -10.42 13.77 13.68
CA LEU A 42 -11.23 12.60 13.99
C LEU A 42 -11.62 12.55 15.49
N GLU A 43 -10.72 12.94 16.38
CA GLU A 43 -11.01 13.09 17.81
C GLU A 43 -12.12 14.13 18.05
N ALA A 44 -12.02 15.30 17.41
CA ALA A 44 -13.05 16.34 17.50
C ALA A 44 -14.39 15.87 16.92
N TRP A 45 -14.39 15.15 15.80
CA TRP A 45 -15.62 14.58 15.23
C TRP A 45 -16.26 13.56 16.17
N LEU A 46 -15.46 12.66 16.76
CA LEU A 46 -15.95 11.69 17.73
C LEU A 46 -16.58 12.36 18.95
N GLU A 47 -15.96 13.42 19.47
CA GLU A 47 -16.48 14.19 20.60
C GLU A 47 -17.78 14.93 20.24
N ALA A 48 -17.86 15.51 19.04
CA ALA A 48 -19.08 16.12 18.53
C ALA A 48 -20.24 15.12 18.45
N GLU A 49 -20.03 13.93 17.90
CA GLU A 49 -21.07 12.89 17.83
C GLU A 49 -21.50 12.39 19.22
N LYS A 50 -20.57 12.32 20.19
CA LYS A 50 -20.91 12.02 21.60
C LYS A 50 -21.81 13.11 22.19
N LYS A 51 -21.49 14.38 21.99
CA LYS A 51 -22.30 15.52 22.47
C LYS A 51 -23.69 15.55 21.82
N ILE A 52 -23.78 15.26 20.52
CA ILE A 52 -25.07 15.15 19.82
C ILE A 52 -25.90 13.99 20.38
N GLY A 53 -25.25 12.85 20.68
CA GLY A 53 -25.90 11.65 21.20
C GLY A 53 -26.51 11.81 22.59
N ASP A 54 -25.90 12.63 23.44
CA ASP A 54 -26.44 12.96 24.76
C ASP A 54 -27.68 13.86 24.68
N ILE A 55 -27.80 14.65 23.60
CA ILE A 55 -28.88 15.63 23.38
C ILE A 55 -30.05 15.03 22.60
N ASN A 56 -29.80 14.11 21.66
CA ASN A 56 -30.82 13.55 20.78
C ASN A 56 -30.78 12.02 20.77
N ALA A 57 -31.79 11.39 21.38
CA ALA A 57 -32.04 9.95 21.32
C ALA A 57 -32.50 9.47 19.92
N ILE A 58 -31.87 9.94 18.84
CA ILE A 58 -31.98 9.38 17.49
C ILE A 58 -30.87 8.34 17.35
N HIS A 59 -31.05 7.24 18.08
CA HIS A 59 -30.05 6.18 18.26
C HIS A 59 -29.52 5.58 16.94
N LYS A 60 -30.30 5.59 15.85
CA LYS A 60 -29.98 4.79 14.66
C LYS A 60 -29.00 5.45 13.68
N CYS A 61 -29.12 6.76 13.45
CA CYS A 61 -28.20 7.48 12.54
C CYS A 61 -26.90 7.85 13.24
N LEU A 62 -26.98 8.10 14.56
CA LEU A 62 -25.85 8.42 15.42
C LEU A 62 -24.90 7.21 15.58
N LEU A 63 -25.42 6.00 15.81
CA LEU A 63 -24.59 4.79 15.97
C LEU A 63 -23.85 4.46 14.67
N VAL A 64 -24.48 4.65 13.51
CA VAL A 64 -23.86 4.39 12.20
C VAL A 64 -22.73 5.37 11.93
N THR A 65 -22.92 6.65 12.28
CA THR A 65 -21.89 7.68 12.06
C THR A 65 -20.74 7.54 13.05
N TRP A 66 -21.06 7.33 14.34
CA TRP A 66 -20.08 7.10 15.40
C TRP A 66 -19.23 5.85 15.11
N PHE A 67 -19.86 4.72 14.77
CA PHE A 67 -19.14 3.48 14.43
C PHE A 67 -18.24 3.67 13.20
N ARG A 68 -18.68 4.47 12.22
CA ARG A 68 -17.89 4.80 11.04
C ARG A 68 -16.66 5.65 11.40
N VAL A 69 -16.80 6.64 12.28
CA VAL A 69 -15.69 7.49 12.74
C VAL A 69 -14.73 6.70 13.63
N GLU A 70 -15.24 5.87 14.54
CA GLU A 70 -14.42 4.98 15.38
C GLU A 70 -13.60 4.02 14.51
N GLY A 71 -14.21 3.47 13.46
CA GLY A 71 -13.51 2.62 12.48
C GLY A 71 -12.45 3.35 11.64
N MET A 72 -12.44 4.69 11.62
CA MET A 72 -11.42 5.51 10.96
C MET A 72 -10.26 5.88 11.88
N MET A 73 -10.38 5.68 13.20
CA MET A 73 -9.36 6.08 14.17
C MET A 73 -8.05 5.33 13.93
N PRO A 74 -6.89 6.03 13.95
CA PRO A 74 -5.61 5.40 13.70
C PRO A 74 -5.16 4.57 14.89
N ARG A 75 -4.37 3.52 14.61
CA ARG A 75 -3.66 2.77 15.63
C ARG A 75 -2.30 3.43 15.88
N ARG A 76 -2.01 3.74 17.14
CA ARG A 76 -0.69 4.23 17.57
C ARG A 76 0.29 3.06 17.67
N VAL A 77 1.36 3.09 16.89
CA VAL A 77 2.40 2.05 16.89
C VAL A 77 3.75 2.68 17.20
N LYS A 78 4.54 2.04 18.08
CA LYS A 78 5.92 2.45 18.35
C LYS A 78 6.84 1.91 17.26
N LYS A 79 7.60 2.79 16.62
CA LYS A 79 8.66 2.42 15.67
C LYS A 79 10.00 2.97 16.12
N ARG A 80 11.07 2.31 15.67
CA ARG A 80 12.46 2.72 15.89
C ARG A 80 13.06 3.09 14.54
N ARG A 81 13.60 4.31 14.42
CA ARG A 81 14.36 4.73 13.24
C ARG A 81 15.79 5.02 13.67
N GLN A 82 16.73 4.57 12.86
CA GLN A 82 18.16 4.82 13.07
C GLN A 82 18.46 6.25 12.61
N ILE A 83 19.05 7.06 13.47
CA ILE A 83 19.48 8.42 13.13
C ILE A 83 20.88 8.33 12.54
N GLN A 84 21.04 8.87 11.33
CA GLN A 84 22.35 9.13 10.75
C GLN A 84 22.69 10.60 10.99
N THR A 85 23.85 10.84 11.61
CA THR A 85 24.42 12.18 11.74
C THR A 85 24.91 12.67 10.37
N GLU A 86 25.07 13.98 10.19
CA GLU A 86 25.58 14.62 8.96
C GLU A 86 26.96 14.08 8.52
N ASP A 87 27.73 13.52 9.46
CA ASP A 87 29.03 12.87 9.22
C ASP A 87 28.93 11.36 8.87
N GLY A 88 27.73 10.81 8.69
CA GLY A 88 27.52 9.39 8.37
C GLY A 88 27.79 8.43 9.55
N VAL A 89 28.01 8.96 10.75
CA VAL A 89 28.22 8.17 11.98
C VAL A 89 26.87 7.90 12.66
N ASP A 90 26.61 6.64 12.98
CA ASP A 90 25.40 6.17 13.68
C ASP A 90 25.25 6.84 15.06
N ALA A 91 24.31 7.77 15.20
CA ALA A 91 24.06 8.51 16.46
C ALA A 91 23.00 7.87 17.37
N GLY A 92 22.46 6.70 16.99
CA GLY A 92 21.58 5.90 17.82
C GLY A 92 20.17 5.71 17.27
N TRP A 93 19.28 5.19 18.12
CA TRP A 93 17.88 4.88 17.80
C TRP A 93 16.97 5.93 18.45
N GLU A 94 16.11 6.57 17.66
CA GLU A 94 15.03 7.40 18.21
C GLU A 94 13.69 6.67 18.11
N GLU A 95 12.96 6.65 19.23
CA GLU A 95 11.63 6.07 19.31
C GLU A 95 10.60 7.10 18.81
N TYR A 96 9.94 6.81 17.69
CA TYR A 96 8.90 7.65 17.12
C TYR A 96 7.54 6.93 17.13
N TYR A 97 6.48 7.69 17.41
CA TYR A 97 5.11 7.20 17.34
C TYR A 97 4.57 7.38 15.92
N ASP A 98 4.32 6.27 15.23
CA ASP A 98 3.67 6.30 13.92
C ASP A 98 2.18 5.96 14.06
N TYR A 99 1.34 6.77 13.45
CA TYR A 99 -0.09 6.55 13.38
C TYR A 99 -0.42 5.81 12.07
N ILE A 100 -1.10 4.68 12.18
CA ILE A 100 -1.53 3.88 11.03
C ILE A 100 -3.04 3.97 10.93
N PHE A 101 -3.54 4.63 9.90
CA PHE A 101 -4.97 4.69 9.59
C PHE A 101 -5.42 3.37 8.92
N PRO A 102 -6.58 2.80 9.30
CA PRO A 102 -7.10 1.59 8.67
C PRO A 102 -7.28 1.71 7.15
N GLN A 103 -7.74 2.87 6.65
CA GLN A 103 -7.87 3.14 5.20
C GLN A 103 -6.52 3.06 4.46
N ASP A 104 -5.43 3.56 5.04
CA ASP A 104 -4.10 3.54 4.41
C ASP A 104 -3.51 2.12 4.34
N GLN A 105 -3.91 1.25 5.27
CA GLN A 105 -3.48 -0.15 5.29
C GLN A 105 -4.19 -0.97 4.20
N ALA A 106 -5.47 -0.69 3.94
CA ALA A 106 -6.22 -1.30 2.84
C ALA A 106 -5.63 -0.91 1.46
N ALA A 107 -5.17 0.34 1.30
CA ALA A 107 -4.52 0.78 0.06
C ALA A 107 -3.19 0.05 -0.23
N LYS A 108 -2.51 -0.52 0.78
CA LYS A 108 -1.25 -1.27 0.62
C LYS A 108 -1.43 -2.75 0.29
N GLY A 109 -2.66 -3.24 0.14
CA GLY A 109 -2.99 -4.67 0.02
C GLY A 109 -2.55 -5.39 -1.26
N SER A 110 -2.07 -4.69 -2.29
CA SER A 110 -1.87 -5.28 -3.63
C SER A 110 -0.43 -5.63 -3.99
N PHE A 111 0.58 -5.21 -3.20
CA PHE A 111 1.98 -5.29 -3.63
C PHE A 111 2.55 -6.72 -3.64
N LYS A 112 2.16 -7.57 -2.68
CA LYS A 112 2.68 -8.94 -2.57
C LYS A 112 2.17 -9.89 -3.66
N LEU A 113 0.94 -9.67 -4.13
CA LEU A 113 0.35 -10.44 -5.24
C LEU A 113 1.00 -10.10 -6.58
N LEU A 114 1.26 -8.81 -6.83
CA LEU A 114 1.95 -8.35 -8.04
C LEU A 114 3.40 -8.84 -8.10
N GLU A 115 4.10 -8.83 -6.96
CA GLU A 115 5.47 -9.34 -6.87
C GLU A 115 5.52 -10.87 -7.15
N ALA A 116 4.57 -11.64 -6.61
CA ALA A 116 4.46 -13.07 -6.88
C ALA A 116 4.13 -13.37 -8.37
N ALA A 117 3.26 -12.57 -8.98
CA ALA A 117 2.94 -12.69 -10.41
C ALA A 117 4.15 -12.36 -11.31
N ALA A 118 4.92 -11.31 -10.96
CA ALA A 118 6.14 -10.95 -11.67
C ALA A 118 7.20 -12.07 -11.59
N ARG A 119 7.39 -12.66 -10.41
CA ARG A 119 8.29 -13.81 -10.21
C ARG A 119 7.87 -15.03 -11.03
N TRP A 120 6.57 -15.32 -11.10
CA TRP A 120 6.07 -16.43 -11.93
C TRP A 120 6.33 -16.23 -13.42
N LYS A 121 6.15 -14.99 -13.92
CA LYS A 121 6.45 -14.65 -15.32
C LYS A 121 7.93 -14.80 -15.63
N GLN A 122 8.81 -14.29 -14.75
CA GLN A 122 10.27 -14.42 -14.90
C GLN A 122 10.72 -15.88 -14.90
N GLN A 123 10.16 -16.72 -14.02
CA GLN A 123 10.48 -18.16 -13.99
C GLN A 123 10.10 -18.86 -15.30
N ARG A 124 8.94 -18.52 -15.89
CA ARG A 124 8.51 -19.09 -17.17
C ARG A 124 9.40 -18.66 -18.33
N GLU A 125 9.84 -17.39 -18.36
CA GLU A 125 10.74 -16.89 -19.40
C GLU A 125 12.13 -17.51 -19.31
N LEU A 126 12.65 -17.75 -18.09
CA LEU A 126 13.90 -18.47 -17.88
C LEU A 126 13.81 -19.91 -18.36
N MET A 127 12.76 -20.65 -17.97
CA MET A 127 12.55 -22.02 -18.44
C MET A 127 12.37 -22.12 -19.96
N ALA A 128 11.71 -21.14 -20.58
CA ALA A 128 11.55 -21.09 -22.03
C ALA A 128 12.89 -20.84 -22.75
N LYS A 129 13.74 -19.95 -22.21
CA LYS A 129 15.09 -19.71 -22.74
C LYS A 129 16.01 -20.90 -22.53
N GLU A 130 15.96 -21.56 -21.38
CA GLU A 130 16.73 -22.79 -21.12
C GLU A 130 16.29 -23.92 -22.05
N ALA A 131 14.99 -24.06 -22.30
CA ALA A 131 14.48 -25.04 -23.27
C ALA A 131 14.91 -24.73 -24.71
N GLN A 132 14.91 -23.45 -25.11
CA GLN A 132 15.39 -23.03 -26.43
C GLN A 132 16.90 -23.24 -26.59
N ALA A 133 17.70 -22.91 -25.57
CA ALA A 133 19.14 -23.15 -25.59
C ALA A 133 19.46 -24.66 -25.67
N LEU A 134 18.71 -25.51 -24.98
CA LEU A 134 18.88 -26.96 -25.02
C LEU A 134 18.51 -27.56 -26.39
N THR A 135 17.54 -26.98 -27.09
CA THR A 135 17.19 -27.39 -28.45
C THR A 135 18.23 -26.94 -29.47
N GLU A 136 18.72 -25.70 -29.34
CA GLU A 136 19.77 -25.15 -30.21
C GLU A 136 21.07 -25.95 -30.09
N ASP A 137 21.50 -26.30 -28.87
CA ASP A 137 22.69 -27.15 -28.66
C ASP A 137 22.53 -28.54 -29.31
N ARG A 138 21.35 -29.16 -29.18
CA ARG A 138 21.07 -30.47 -29.79
C ARG A 138 21.03 -30.44 -31.31
N ASP A 139 20.54 -29.35 -31.90
CA ASP A 139 20.47 -29.18 -33.34
C ASP A 139 21.86 -28.91 -33.93
N VAL A 140 22.72 -28.17 -33.20
CA VAL A 140 24.14 -27.98 -33.56
C VAL A 140 24.92 -29.30 -33.48
N GLU A 141 24.70 -30.09 -32.43
CA GLU A 141 25.35 -31.39 -32.25
C GLU A 141 24.93 -32.38 -33.35
N ARG A 142 23.65 -32.37 -33.75
CA ARG A 142 23.14 -33.18 -34.86
C ARG A 142 23.74 -32.75 -36.20
N ALA A 143 23.81 -31.45 -36.48
CA ALA A 143 24.39 -30.92 -37.71
C ALA A 143 25.87 -31.27 -37.84
N ALA A 144 26.64 -31.21 -36.74
CA ALA A 144 28.04 -31.62 -36.73
C ALA A 144 28.23 -33.11 -37.06
N VAL A 145 27.35 -33.99 -36.54
CA VAL A 145 27.39 -35.42 -36.84
C VAL A 145 27.00 -35.71 -38.30
N GLU A 146 26.09 -34.93 -38.88
CA GLU A 146 25.70 -35.05 -40.29
C GLU A 146 26.83 -34.59 -41.23
N ASP A 147 27.50 -33.46 -40.92
CA ASP A 147 28.67 -32.98 -41.67
C ASP A 147 29.84 -33.97 -41.60
N GLU A 148 30.15 -34.53 -40.42
CA GLU A 148 31.18 -35.57 -40.28
C GLU A 148 30.84 -36.85 -41.06
N ALA A 149 29.55 -37.22 -41.12
CA ALA A 149 29.10 -38.38 -41.88
C ALA A 149 29.14 -38.15 -43.40
N GLU A 150 28.88 -36.93 -43.88
CA GLU A 150 29.02 -36.56 -45.28
C GLU A 150 30.49 -36.51 -45.74
N ASP A 151 31.39 -36.00 -44.90
CA ASP A 151 32.82 -35.94 -45.22
C ASP A 151 33.42 -37.35 -45.33
N GLN A 152 33.07 -38.24 -44.39
CA GLN A 152 33.45 -39.66 -44.45
C GLN A 152 32.88 -40.41 -45.67
N ARG A 153 31.71 -39.99 -46.19
CA ARG A 153 31.13 -40.56 -47.41
C ARG A 153 31.83 -40.05 -48.66
N ARG A 154 32.25 -38.79 -48.70
CA ARG A 154 32.99 -38.20 -49.82
C ARG A 154 34.37 -38.80 -49.99
N ASP A 155 35.07 -39.08 -48.88
CA ASP A 155 36.40 -39.71 -48.92
C ASP A 155 36.36 -41.15 -49.42
N LYS A 156 35.31 -41.92 -49.08
CA LYS A 156 35.12 -43.31 -49.55
C LYS A 156 34.78 -43.46 -51.04
N VAL A 157 34.36 -42.38 -51.72
CA VAL A 157 34.00 -42.41 -53.15
C VAL A 157 35.21 -42.04 -54.04
N ARG A 158 36.32 -41.60 -53.44
CA ARG A 158 37.54 -41.15 -54.15
C ARG A 158 38.67 -42.20 -54.23
N GLU A 159 38.53 -43.35 -53.58
CA GLU A 159 39.39 -44.54 -53.74
C GLU A 159 38.79 -45.56 -54.71
#